data_AF-X1HXU6-F1
#
_entry.id   AF-X1HXU6-F1
#
_cell.length_a   1.000
_cell.length_b   1.000
_cell.length_c   1.000
_cell.angle_alpha   90.00
_cell.angle_beta   90.00
_cell.angle_gamma   90.00
#
_symmetry.space_group_name_H-M   'P 1'
#
loop_
_entity.id
_entity.type
_entity.pdbx_description
1 polymer ?
#
loop_
_entity_poly.entity_id
_entity_poly.type
_entity_poly.pdbx_seq_one_letter_code
_entity_poly.pdbx_strand_id
1 'polypeptide(L)' 'MRGISNEKNKVARANFWRITSFQFAKDFGYQESPEGYLSKCHLCLDLRKHLVSKKEFEELTPKEFYLHLE' A
#
# COMPACT_ATOMS: atom_id res chain seq x y z
N MET A 1 -1.97 1.70 -28.59
CA MET A 1 -1.92 0.37 -27.93
C MET A 1 -0.47 0.06 -27.60
N ARG A 2 -0.05 0.19 -26.34
CA ARG A 2 1.23 -0.34 -25.87
C ARG A 2 0.97 -1.05 -24.56
N GLY A 3 0.88 -2.38 -24.64
CA GLY A 3 0.96 -3.24 -23.47
C GLY A 3 2.33 -3.07 -22.85
N ILE A 4 2.35 -2.55 -21.62
CA ILE A 4 3.50 -2.73 -20.75
C ILE A 4 3.17 -3.94 -19.90
N SER A 5 3.54 -5.11 -20.44
CA SER A 5 3.88 -6.27 -19.62
C SER A 5 4.94 -5.79 -18.61
N ASN A 6 4.58 -5.76 -17.33
CA ASN A 6 5.56 -5.60 -16.25
C ASN A 6 5.37 -6.73 -15.25
N GLU A 7 5.71 -7.92 -15.73
CA GLU A 7 5.94 -9.14 -14.97
C GLU A 7 7.26 -9.05 -14.17
N LYS A 8 7.46 -7.93 -13.44
CA LYS A 8 8.59 -7.74 -12.51
C LYS A 8 8.19 -7.18 -11.15
N ASN A 9 6.91 -7.19 -10.77
CA ASN A 9 6.50 -6.95 -9.39
C ASN A 9 6.48 -8.26 -8.60
N LYS A 10 7.65 -8.91 -8.49
CA LYS A 10 7.92 -9.74 -7.32
C LYS A 10 8.20 -8.77 -6.18
N VAL A 11 7.13 -8.31 -5.52
CA VAL A 11 7.16 -7.63 -4.22
C VAL A 11 8.26 -8.24 -3.37
N ALA A 12 9.36 -7.50 -3.32
CA ALA A 12 10.61 -7.98 -2.80
C ALA A 12 10.44 -8.25 -1.31
N ARG A 13 10.55 -9.54 -0.96
CA ARG A 13 11.00 -10.12 0.31
C ARG A 13 10.58 -9.34 1.56
N ALA A 14 9.62 -9.94 2.26
CA ALA A 14 9.38 -9.76 3.68
C ALA A 14 10.69 -9.49 4.44
N ASN A 15 10.68 -8.41 5.24
CA ASN A 15 11.69 -7.98 6.23
C ASN A 15 12.56 -6.75 5.89
N PHE A 16 12.25 -5.97 4.84
CA PHE A 16 12.78 -4.60 4.65
C PHE A 16 11.64 -3.56 4.38
N TRP A 17 10.56 -3.64 5.17
CA TRP A 17 9.25 -3.04 4.86
C TRP A 17 9.17 -1.51 5.05
N ARG A 18 9.95 -0.91 5.95
CA ARG A 18 9.57 0.39 6.55
C ARG A 18 9.65 1.62 5.63
N ILE A 19 10.55 1.64 4.66
CA ILE A 19 10.74 2.79 3.75
C ILE A 19 10.03 2.54 2.41
N THR A 20 10.10 1.30 1.92
CA THR A 20 9.64 0.91 0.58
C THR A 20 8.14 1.08 0.41
N SER A 21 7.31 0.70 1.39
CA SER A 21 5.85 0.84 1.28
C SER A 21 5.39 2.30 1.34
N PHE A 22 6.09 3.15 2.08
CA PHE A 22 5.74 4.57 2.17
C PHE A 22 6.05 5.30 0.87
N GLN A 23 7.26 5.14 0.32
CA GLN A 23 7.61 5.74 -0.96
C GLN A 23 6.71 5.21 -2.09
N PHE A 24 6.44 3.90 -2.09
CA PHE A 24 5.52 3.31 -3.05
C PHE A 24 4.12 3.93 -2.95
N ALA A 25 3.57 4.08 -1.75
CA ALA A 25 2.28 4.74 -1.60
C ALA A 25 2.33 6.23 -2.03
N LYS A 26 3.43 6.95 -1.76
CA LYS A 26 3.64 8.33 -2.22
C LYS A 26 3.63 8.42 -3.75
N ASP A 27 4.23 7.45 -4.44
CA ASP A 27 4.20 7.38 -5.91
C ASP A 27 2.77 7.14 -6.45
N PHE A 28 1.90 6.54 -5.63
CA PHE A 28 0.45 6.39 -5.86
C PHE A 28 -0.37 7.56 -5.28
N GLY A 29 0.28 8.68 -4.94
CA GLY A 29 -0.39 9.91 -4.47
C GLY A 29 -0.86 9.86 -3.03
N TYR A 30 -0.26 9.04 -2.17
CA TYR A 30 -0.58 9.01 -0.75
C TYR A 30 -0.21 10.33 -0.07
N GLN A 31 -1.10 10.81 0.79
CA GLN A 31 -0.87 11.95 1.67
C GLN A 31 -1.02 11.49 3.11
N GLU A 32 -0.12 11.97 3.97
CA GLU A 32 -0.18 11.63 5.38
C GLU A 32 -1.35 12.36 6.04
N SER A 33 -1.98 11.68 6.99
CA SER A 33 -3.02 12.26 7.84
C SER A 33 -2.40 13.39 8.69
N PRO A 34 -3.00 14.59 8.69
CA PRO A 34 -2.51 15.72 9.48
C PRO A 34 -2.62 15.48 10.99
N GLU A 35 -3.45 14.53 11.43
CA GLU A 35 -3.58 14.10 12.82
C GLU A 35 -2.40 13.23 13.28
N GLY A 36 -1.59 12.75 12.35
CA GLY A 36 -0.45 11.87 12.61
C GLY A 36 -0.86 10.42 12.95
N TYR A 37 0.12 9.61 13.34
CA TYR A 37 -0.08 8.17 13.55
C TYR A 37 0.30 7.74 14.95
N LEU A 38 -0.63 7.08 15.66
CA LEU A 38 -0.41 6.49 16.98
C LEU A 38 0.77 5.50 17.00
N SER A 39 0.98 4.76 15.92
CA SER A 39 2.05 3.79 15.81
C SER A 39 2.44 3.50 14.37
N LYS A 40 3.55 2.80 14.18
CA LYS A 40 3.98 2.30 12.87
C LYS A 40 2.92 1.39 12.23
N CYS A 41 2.19 0.62 13.04
CA CYS A 41 1.12 -0.24 12.54
C CYS A 41 -0.05 0.59 12.00
N HIS A 42 -0.38 1.70 12.65
CA HIS A 42 -1.41 2.63 12.19
C HIS A 42 -1.04 3.24 10.82
N LEU A 43 0.21 3.68 10.67
CA LEU A 43 0.73 4.16 9.37
C LEU A 43 0.70 3.05 8.31
N CYS A 44 1.20 1.84 8.62
CA CYS A 44 1.17 0.72 7.68
C CYS A 44 -0.24 0.38 7.21
N LEU A 45 -1.23 0.45 8.11
CA LEU A 45 -2.62 0.18 7.79
C LEU A 45 -3.17 1.23 6.83
N ASP A 46 -2.94 2.50 7.11
CA ASP A 46 -3.38 3.62 6.29
C ASP A 46 -2.76 3.58 4.88
N LEU A 47 -1.46 3.29 4.79
CA LEU A 47 -0.77 3.06 3.51
C LEU A 47 -1.40 1.94 2.69
N ARG A 48 -1.71 0.80 3.32
CA ARG A 48 -2.33 -0.34 2.63
C ARG A 48 -3.76 -0.03 2.22
N LYS A 49 -4.55 0.65 3.06
CA LYS A 49 -5.90 1.13 2.72
C LYS A 49 -5.87 2.02 1.48
N HIS A 50 -4.95 2.99 1.44
CA HIS A 50 -4.77 3.85 0.26
C HIS A 50 -4.42 3.04 -0.99
N LEU A 51 -3.45 2.13 -0.90
CA LEU A 51 -3.03 1.31 -2.05
C LEU A 51 -4.16 0.44 -2.60
N VAL A 52 -4.92 -0.24 -1.73
CA VAL A 52 -6.10 -1.04 -2.13
C VAL A 52 -7.15 -0.19 -2.83
N SER A 53 -7.31 1.08 -2.42
CA SER A 53 -8.25 2.01 -3.07
C SER A 53 -7.82 2.43 -4.49
N LYS A 54 -6.52 2.37 -4.81
CA LYS A 54 -5.99 2.80 -6.11
C LYS A 54 -5.92 1.67 -7.12
N LYS A 55 -5.61 0.46 -6.67
CA LYS A 55 -5.44 -0.71 -7.55
C LYS A 55 -5.63 -2.00 -6.77
N GLU A 56 -6.06 -3.06 -7.46
CA GLU A 56 -6.06 -4.40 -6.91
C GLU A 56 -4.62 -4.97 -6.94
N PHE A 57 -4.07 -5.20 -5.74
CA PHE A 57 -2.77 -5.84 -5.50
C PHE A 57 -3.03 -7.21 -4.88
N GLU A 58 -2.48 -8.28 -5.46
CA GLU A 58 -2.67 -9.66 -4.95
C GLU A 58 -2.19 -9.79 -3.50
N GLU A 59 -1.12 -9.07 -3.15
CA GLU A 59 -0.51 -9.03 -1.82
C GLU A 59 -1.40 -8.35 -0.76
N LEU A 60 -2.37 -7.55 -1.20
CA LEU A 60 -3.31 -6.83 -0.34
C LEU A 60 -4.72 -7.41 -0.47
N THR A 61 -4.88 -8.61 -1.04
CA THR A 61 -6.14 -9.35 -0.97
C THR A 61 -6.29 -9.99 0.41
N PRO A 62 -7.53 -10.16 0.92
CA PRO A 62 -8.79 -9.67 0.36
C PRO A 62 -9.00 -8.17 0.61
N LYS A 63 -9.55 -7.43 -0.36
CA LYS A 63 -9.81 -5.98 -0.23
C LYS A 63 -10.85 -5.68 0.85
N GLU A 64 -11.76 -6.62 1.06
CA GLU A 64 -12.82 -6.57 2.05
C GLU A 64 -12.26 -6.38 3.45
N PHE A 65 -11.09 -6.95 3.77
CA PHE A 65 -10.44 -6.72 5.07
C PHE A 65 -10.24 -5.22 5.34
N TYR A 66 -9.81 -4.46 4.33
CA TYR A 66 -9.52 -3.04 4.48
C TYR A 66 -10.78 -2.16 4.53
N LEU A 67 -11.88 -2.62 3.90
CA LEU A 67 -13.17 -1.94 3.87
C LEU A 67 -13.95 -2.06 5.18
N HIS A 68 -13.74 -3.12 5.96
CA HIS A 68 -14.44 -3.36 7.23
C HIS A 68 -13.64 -2.95 8.47
N LEU A 69 -12.51 -2.27 8.30
CA LEU A 69 -11.74 -1.68 9.40
C LEU A 69 -12.32 -0.31 9.74
N GLU A 70 -13.46 -0.30 10.42
CA GLU A 70 -14.06 0.86 11.08
C GLU A 70 -14.10 0.66 12.60
#